data_AF-A0AAV3SRI1-F1
#
_entry.id   AF-A0AAV3SRI1-F1
#
_cell.length_a   1.000
_cell.length_b   1.000
_cell.length_c   1.000
_cell.angle_alpha   90.00
_cell.angle_beta   90.00
_cell.angle_gamma   90.00
#
_symmetry.space_group_name_H-M   'P 1'
#
loop_
_entity.id
_entity.type
_entity.pdbx_description
1 polymer ?
#
loop_
_entity_poly.entity_id
_entity_poly.type
_entity_poly.pdbx_seq_one_letter_code
_entity_poly.pdbx_strand_id
1 'polypeptide(L)'
;MSGDDAAVTRIEVPVDTRAPGGTTNAYLLDGVLVDPAARTDALDAAVAERGSGDRDDPGVEAVAVTHAHPDHVGAVAGYADMTGATVVAREGHVDRFVDAAGVEPDRTVAPGETVADTAVRVVDTPGHAPDHVAFGVGEPGEQSGRSALCCGDLAVAEGSVAVAAPEGDLAAYLASLERVRDAGYDRLLPGHGPAIGDPAAACDRLIDHRLDRERDVIAAIDDGAADLDAVVDGAYEKDVSGVRDLARATVAAHVAKLVAEGRIDAAWRARLSKHGLD
;
A
#
# COMPACT_ATOMS: atom_id res chain seq x y z
N MET A 1 -4.35 36.20 2.23
CA MET A 1 -3.38 35.36 2.94
C MET A 1 -3.49 34.01 2.25
N SER A 2 -2.59 33.78 1.30
CA SER A 2 -2.61 32.64 0.39
C SER A 2 -2.48 31.35 1.19
N GLY A 3 -3.43 30.44 0.99
CA GLY A 3 -3.32 29.08 1.50
C GLY A 3 -2.28 28.35 0.67
N ASP A 4 -1.10 28.13 1.25
CA ASP A 4 -0.20 27.09 0.78
C ASP A 4 -0.89 25.75 1.05
N ASP A 5 -1.43 25.19 -0.03
CA ASP A 5 -1.81 23.80 -0.17
C ASP A 5 -0.54 22.99 0.11
N ALA A 6 -0.52 22.18 1.17
CA ALA A 6 0.65 21.36 1.48
C ALA A 6 1.00 20.55 0.22
N ALA A 7 2.23 20.73 -0.26
CA ALA A 7 2.65 20.60 -1.65
C ALA A 7 2.65 19.16 -2.19
N VAL A 8 1.46 18.58 -2.37
CA VAL A 8 1.25 17.24 -2.92
C VAL A 8 1.04 17.34 -4.44
N THR A 9 1.95 16.75 -5.21
CA THR A 9 1.77 16.54 -6.65
C THR A 9 1.53 15.07 -6.91
N ARG A 10 0.46 14.71 -7.62
CA ARG A 10 0.17 13.33 -8.04
C ARG A 10 0.38 13.18 -9.54
N ILE A 11 1.13 12.16 -9.94
CA ILE A 11 1.32 11.79 -11.35
C ILE A 11 0.91 10.34 -11.53
N GLU A 12 0.00 10.07 -12.47
CA GLU A 12 -0.38 8.71 -12.83
C GLU A 12 0.66 8.14 -13.80
N VAL A 13 1.31 7.04 -13.41
CA VAL A 13 2.40 6.40 -14.14
C VAL A 13 1.91 5.09 -14.74
N PRO A 14 1.85 4.96 -16.09
CA PRO A 14 1.52 3.70 -16.73
C PRO A 14 2.54 2.61 -16.42
N VAL A 15 2.05 1.46 -15.97
CA VAL A 15 2.89 0.31 -15.59
C VAL A 15 2.11 -0.99 -15.78
N ASP A 16 2.83 -2.10 -15.94
CA ASP A 16 2.22 -3.42 -15.94
C ASP A 16 1.79 -3.77 -14.50
N THR A 17 0.51 -3.63 -14.22
CA THR A 17 -0.10 -3.93 -12.92
C THR A 17 -1.44 -4.63 -13.11
N ARG A 18 -1.82 -5.44 -12.12
CA ARG A 18 -3.15 -6.04 -12.04
C ARG A 18 -4.19 -5.07 -11.49
N ALA A 19 -3.76 -3.91 -10.97
CA ALA A 19 -4.66 -2.87 -10.52
C ALA A 19 -5.51 -2.32 -11.67
N PRO A 20 -6.78 -1.97 -11.43
CA PRO A 20 -7.62 -1.35 -12.45
C PRO A 20 -7.00 -0.07 -13.00
N GLY A 21 -6.96 0.06 -14.32
CA GLY A 21 -6.46 1.27 -15.01
C GLY A 21 -5.03 1.15 -15.54
N GLY A 22 -4.24 0.17 -15.10
CA GLY A 22 -2.87 -0.05 -15.60
C GLY A 22 -1.91 1.09 -15.25
N THR A 23 -2.15 1.76 -14.12
CA THR A 23 -1.34 2.87 -13.63
C THR A 23 -1.10 2.76 -12.13
N THR A 24 0.07 3.23 -11.69
CA THR A 24 0.39 3.52 -10.28
C THR A 24 0.56 5.02 -10.11
N ASN A 25 0.08 5.57 -9.00
CA ASN A 25 0.25 6.96 -8.66
C ASN A 25 1.63 7.17 -8.01
N ALA A 26 2.49 7.96 -8.66
CA ALA A 26 3.65 8.54 -8.01
C ALA A 26 3.26 9.86 -7.33
N TYR A 27 3.85 10.13 -6.16
CA TYR A 27 3.57 11.34 -5.39
C TYR A 27 4.84 12.12 -5.07
N LEU A 28 4.79 13.44 -5.24
CA LEU A 28 5.77 14.36 -4.64
C LEU A 28 5.16 14.94 -3.37
N LEU A 29 5.75 14.62 -2.23
CA LEU A 29 5.32 14.99 -0.88
C LEU A 29 6.48 15.69 -0.18
N ASP A 30 6.46 17.03 -0.08
CA ASP A 30 7.44 17.77 0.73
C ASP A 30 8.91 17.30 0.57
N GLY A 31 9.41 17.35 -0.67
CA GLY A 31 10.78 16.89 -1.01
C GLY A 31 10.95 15.38 -1.20
N VAL A 32 9.90 14.56 -0.96
CA VAL A 32 9.95 13.10 -1.15
C VAL A 32 9.19 12.68 -2.41
N LEU A 33 9.85 11.93 -3.29
CA LEU A 33 9.20 11.20 -4.37
C LEU A 33 8.83 9.79 -3.89
N VAL A 34 7.54 9.48 -3.89
CA VAL A 34 6.96 8.20 -3.44
C VAL A 34 6.45 7.40 -4.63
N ASP A 35 6.77 6.10 -4.65
CA ASP A 35 6.32 5.09 -5.63
C ASP A 35 6.54 5.46 -7.11
N PRO A 36 7.78 5.81 -7.52
CA PRO A 36 8.08 6.03 -8.93
C PRO A 36 8.12 4.69 -9.69
N ALA A 37 6.94 4.21 -10.09
CA ALA A 37 6.76 2.93 -10.77
C ALA A 37 7.55 2.78 -12.08
N ALA A 38 7.70 3.87 -12.83
CA ALA A 38 8.41 3.92 -14.10
C ALA A 38 8.81 5.38 -14.43
N ARG A 39 9.77 5.54 -15.36
CA ARG A 39 10.12 6.86 -15.92
C ARG A 39 9.08 7.27 -16.94
N THR A 40 8.57 8.48 -16.82
CA THR A 40 7.64 9.08 -17.80
C THR A 40 7.95 10.56 -17.98
N ASP A 41 7.66 11.11 -19.16
CA ASP A 41 7.87 12.55 -19.43
C ASP A 41 7.14 13.44 -18.42
N ALA A 42 5.94 13.02 -17.99
CA ALA A 42 5.12 13.76 -17.03
C ALA A 42 5.75 13.79 -15.62
N LEU A 43 6.23 12.64 -15.14
CA LEU A 43 6.88 12.55 -13.83
C LEU A 43 8.26 13.21 -13.86
N ASP A 44 9.01 13.08 -14.96
CA ASP A 44 10.29 13.77 -15.17
C ASP A 44 10.13 15.29 -15.13
N ALA A 45 9.10 15.83 -15.80
CA ALA A 45 8.78 17.25 -15.74
C ALA A 45 8.42 17.70 -14.32
N ALA A 46 7.56 16.95 -13.62
CA ALA A 46 7.16 17.27 -12.26
C ALA A 46 8.33 17.26 -11.26
N VAL A 47 9.26 16.30 -11.41
CA VAL A 47 10.49 16.23 -10.61
C VAL A 47 11.43 17.39 -10.95
N ALA A 48 11.58 17.74 -12.23
CA ALA A 48 12.46 18.83 -12.66
C ALA A 48 11.93 20.23 -12.28
N GLU A 49 10.61 20.39 -12.18
CA GLU A 49 10.01 21.64 -11.71
C GLU A 49 10.35 21.92 -10.23
N ARG A 50 10.49 20.88 -9.40
CA ARG A 50 10.94 21.00 -8.02
C ARG A 50 12.39 21.49 -7.96
N GLY A 51 12.65 22.53 -7.16
CA GLY A 51 13.98 23.12 -6.99
C GLY A 51 14.51 23.96 -8.16
N SER A 52 13.70 24.20 -9.19
CA SER A 52 14.10 24.98 -10.38
C SER A 52 13.95 26.50 -10.26
N GLY A 53 13.36 27.02 -9.16
CA GLY A 53 12.92 28.41 -9.12
C GLY A 53 12.97 29.17 -7.80
N ASP A 54 13.11 28.52 -6.64
CA ASP A 54 13.08 29.20 -5.34
C ASP A 54 14.15 28.66 -4.38
N ARG A 55 14.73 29.53 -3.53
CA ARG A 55 15.77 29.10 -2.55
C ARG A 55 15.19 28.23 -1.43
N ASP A 56 13.87 28.25 -1.29
CA ASP A 56 13.12 27.57 -0.24
C ASP A 56 12.43 26.27 -0.74
N ASP A 57 12.62 25.88 -2.02
CA ASP A 57 12.22 24.56 -2.54
C ASP A 57 13.50 23.75 -2.86
N PRO A 58 13.95 22.86 -1.97
CA PRO A 58 15.21 22.14 -2.13
C PRO A 58 15.21 21.10 -3.26
N GLY A 59 14.08 20.89 -3.94
CA GLY A 59 13.95 19.85 -4.95
C GLY A 59 13.52 18.51 -4.35
N VAL A 60 13.75 17.42 -5.08
CA VAL A 60 13.54 16.06 -4.54
C VAL A 60 14.76 15.66 -3.72
N GLU A 61 14.57 15.51 -2.41
CA GLU A 61 15.60 15.16 -1.43
C GLU A 61 15.69 13.65 -1.18
N ALA A 62 14.56 12.95 -1.30
CA ALA A 62 14.48 11.52 -1.08
C ALA A 62 13.55 10.82 -2.07
N VAL A 63 13.88 9.57 -2.38
CA VAL A 63 13.00 8.63 -3.09
C VAL A 63 12.66 7.50 -2.11
N ALA A 64 11.38 7.26 -1.91
CA ALA A 64 10.89 6.20 -1.03
C ALA A 64 9.78 5.41 -1.72
N VAL A 65 9.51 4.22 -1.22
CA VAL A 65 8.40 3.38 -1.71
C VAL A 65 7.53 2.92 -0.55
N THR A 66 6.24 2.79 -0.81
CA THR A 66 5.28 2.27 0.18
C THR A 66 5.56 0.81 0.45
N HIS A 67 5.92 0.03 -0.58
CA HIS A 67 6.33 -1.36 -0.48
C HIS A 67 7.03 -1.83 -1.76
N ALA A 68 7.68 -2.99 -1.69
CA ALA A 68 8.52 -3.56 -2.74
C ALA A 68 7.76 -4.42 -3.78
N HIS A 69 6.53 -4.05 -4.15
CA HIS A 69 5.90 -4.67 -5.33
C HIS A 69 6.40 -4.03 -6.63
N PRO A 70 6.50 -4.79 -7.73
CA PRO A 70 7.17 -4.34 -8.95
C PRO A 70 6.61 -3.05 -9.55
N ASP A 71 5.30 -2.82 -9.40
CA ASP A 71 4.60 -1.66 -9.93
C ASP A 71 4.73 -0.39 -9.07
N HIS A 72 5.56 -0.40 -8.03
CA HIS A 72 5.89 0.78 -7.21
C HIS A 72 7.37 1.19 -7.31
N VAL A 73 8.26 0.25 -7.62
CA VAL A 73 9.73 0.42 -7.45
C VAL A 73 10.50 0.70 -8.74
N GLY A 74 9.87 0.52 -9.91
CA GLY A 74 10.59 0.32 -11.17
C GLY A 74 11.50 1.46 -11.65
N ALA A 75 11.31 2.70 -11.18
CA ALA A 75 12.17 3.84 -11.50
C ALA A 75 12.90 4.45 -10.30
N VAL A 76 12.94 3.79 -9.14
CA VAL A 76 13.64 4.29 -7.94
C VAL A 76 15.10 4.65 -8.25
N ALA A 77 15.88 3.72 -8.80
CA ALA A 77 17.27 3.97 -9.16
C ALA A 77 17.42 5.11 -10.19
N GLY A 78 16.52 5.15 -11.19
CA GLY A 78 16.56 6.15 -12.25
C GLY A 78 16.24 7.57 -11.78
N TYR A 79 15.37 7.73 -10.77
CA TYR A 79 15.12 9.04 -10.17
C TYR A 79 16.20 9.44 -9.16
N ALA A 80 16.74 8.48 -8.40
CA ALA A 80 17.88 8.74 -7.52
C ALA A 80 19.09 9.25 -8.32
N ASP A 81 19.46 8.57 -9.42
CA ASP A 81 20.54 9.01 -10.31
C ASP A 81 20.30 10.40 -10.91
N MET A 82 19.04 10.71 -11.26
CA MET A 82 18.69 11.98 -11.89
C MET A 82 18.74 13.16 -10.92
N THR A 83 18.37 12.93 -9.67
CA THR A 83 18.16 13.99 -8.66
C THR A 83 19.30 14.08 -7.65
N GLY A 84 20.06 13.01 -7.46
CA GLY A 84 20.95 12.84 -6.31
C GLY A 84 20.20 12.63 -4.98
N ALA A 85 18.90 12.33 -5.03
CA ALA A 85 18.07 12.10 -3.86
C ALA A 85 18.49 10.83 -3.11
N THR A 86 18.31 10.86 -1.80
CA THR A 86 18.56 9.72 -0.92
C THR A 86 17.52 8.63 -1.16
N VAL A 87 17.96 7.42 -1.47
CA VAL A 87 17.08 6.24 -1.55
C VAL A 87 16.79 5.74 -0.14
N VAL A 88 15.51 5.68 0.22
CA VAL A 88 15.05 5.24 1.55
C VAL A 88 14.19 3.98 1.44
N ALA A 89 14.58 2.95 2.19
CA ALA A 89 13.80 1.71 2.31
C ALA A 89 13.33 1.49 3.77
N ARG A 90 12.29 0.66 3.95
CA ARG A 90 11.83 0.29 5.30
C ARG A 90 12.90 -0.54 6.03
N GLU A 91 13.17 -0.16 7.27
CA GLU A 91 14.04 -0.93 8.16
C GLU A 91 13.55 -2.39 8.29
N GLY A 92 14.49 -3.35 8.27
CA GLY A 92 14.18 -4.78 8.37
C GLY A 92 13.72 -5.44 7.07
N HIS A 93 13.60 -4.69 5.97
CA HIS A 93 13.15 -5.20 4.67
C HIS A 93 14.09 -4.82 3.50
N VAL A 94 15.37 -4.54 3.79
CA VAL A 94 16.36 -4.11 2.78
C VAL A 94 16.52 -5.13 1.66
N ASP A 95 16.74 -6.41 1.99
CA ASP A 95 16.93 -7.46 0.97
C ASP A 95 15.75 -7.52 -0.01
N ARG A 96 14.52 -7.45 0.51
CA ARG A 96 13.30 -7.43 -0.30
C ARG A 96 13.22 -6.20 -1.19
N PHE A 97 13.57 -5.03 -0.66
CA PHE A 97 13.64 -3.79 -1.43
C PHE A 97 14.70 -3.89 -2.55
N VAL A 98 15.89 -4.38 -2.25
CA VAL A 98 16.99 -4.54 -3.22
C VAL A 98 16.60 -5.50 -4.34
N ASP A 99 16.00 -6.63 -3.99
CA ASP A 99 15.53 -7.63 -4.95
C ASP A 99 14.49 -7.05 -5.94
N ALA A 100 13.63 -6.14 -5.47
CA ALA A 100 12.57 -5.54 -6.29
C ALA A 100 13.04 -4.28 -7.05
N ALA A 101 13.71 -3.35 -6.37
CA ALA A 101 14.12 -2.05 -6.90
C ALA A 101 15.45 -2.11 -7.69
N GLY A 102 16.26 -3.15 -7.47
CA GLY A 102 17.55 -3.33 -8.13
C GLY A 102 18.64 -2.35 -7.68
N VAL A 103 18.46 -1.71 -6.52
CA VAL A 103 19.39 -0.73 -5.94
C VAL A 103 19.44 -0.85 -4.43
N GLU A 104 20.62 -0.63 -3.85
CA GLU A 104 20.80 -0.55 -2.39
C GLU A 104 20.23 0.78 -1.87
N PRO A 105 19.48 0.78 -0.75
CA PRO A 105 19.05 2.03 -0.15
C PRO A 105 20.23 2.74 0.54
N ASP A 106 20.28 4.06 0.44
CA ASP A 106 21.25 4.89 1.15
C ASP A 106 20.95 4.94 2.66
N ARG A 107 19.66 4.92 3.02
CA ARG A 107 19.16 4.96 4.40
C ARG A 107 18.00 3.99 4.57
N THR A 108 17.84 3.50 5.80
CA THR A 108 16.60 2.85 6.23
C THR A 108 15.79 3.78 7.12
N VAL A 109 14.49 3.52 7.21
CA VAL A 109 13.57 4.30 8.05
C VAL A 109 12.61 3.36 8.80
N ALA A 110 12.37 3.67 10.08
CA ALA A 110 11.38 2.96 10.90
C ALA A 110 10.04 3.72 10.93
N PRO A 111 8.91 3.02 11.14
CA PRO A 111 7.65 3.69 11.35
C PRO A 111 7.68 4.67 12.53
N GLY A 112 7.08 5.84 12.34
CA GLY A 112 7.09 6.95 13.30
C GLY A 112 8.26 7.94 13.11
N GLU A 113 9.25 7.60 12.30
CA GLU A 113 10.33 8.52 11.91
C GLU A 113 9.96 9.34 10.67
N THR A 114 10.82 10.29 10.31
CA THR A 114 10.71 11.07 9.08
C THR A 114 11.58 10.50 7.96
N VAL A 115 11.17 10.72 6.71
CA VAL A 115 11.93 10.27 5.53
C VAL A 115 13.13 11.19 5.32
N ALA A 116 14.33 10.64 5.45
CA ALA A 116 15.58 11.39 5.36
C ALA A 116 15.58 12.62 6.30
N ASP A 117 15.67 13.82 5.74
CA ASP A 117 15.71 15.09 6.49
C ASP A 117 14.44 15.95 6.25
N THR A 118 13.40 15.36 5.65
CA THR A 118 12.12 16.03 5.34
C THR A 118 11.13 15.98 6.51
N ALA A 119 9.96 16.63 6.38
CA ALA A 119 8.88 16.52 7.36
C ALA A 119 7.91 15.35 7.09
N VAL A 120 8.14 14.55 6.04
CA VAL A 120 7.28 13.42 5.69
C VAL A 120 7.42 12.30 6.72
N ARG A 121 6.33 11.96 7.41
CA ARG A 121 6.33 10.96 8.47
C ARG A 121 5.98 9.57 7.93
N VAL A 122 6.72 8.56 8.35
CA VAL A 122 6.43 7.15 8.04
C VAL A 122 5.37 6.60 8.99
N VAL A 123 4.34 5.96 8.45
CA VAL A 123 3.24 5.34 9.20
C VAL A 123 3.25 3.84 8.93
N ASP A 124 3.26 3.05 10.00
CA ASP A 124 3.24 1.58 9.88
C ASP A 124 1.87 1.15 9.34
N THR A 125 1.87 0.48 8.19
CA THR A 125 0.65 0.00 7.54
C THR A 125 0.82 -1.41 6.92
N PRO A 126 1.39 -2.38 7.66
CA PRO A 126 1.58 -3.74 7.15
C PRO A 126 0.23 -4.41 6.88
N GLY A 127 0.28 -5.44 6.04
CA GLY A 127 -0.85 -6.32 5.78
C GLY A 127 -1.04 -6.62 4.32
N HIS A 128 -0.96 -5.63 3.43
CA HIS A 128 -0.91 -5.88 1.98
C HIS A 128 0.41 -6.58 1.59
N ALA A 129 1.51 -6.00 2.06
CA ALA A 129 2.85 -6.54 1.97
C ALA A 129 3.51 -6.46 3.37
N PRO A 130 4.50 -7.33 3.67
CA PRO A 130 5.15 -7.33 4.98
C PRO A 130 5.93 -6.04 5.22
N ASP A 131 6.46 -5.43 4.17
CA ASP A 131 7.25 -4.20 4.17
C ASP A 131 6.40 -2.92 3.95
N HIS A 132 5.07 -3.04 3.88
CA HIS A 132 4.19 -1.90 3.60
C HIS A 132 4.21 -0.80 4.67
N VAL A 133 4.46 0.44 4.25
CA VAL A 133 4.37 1.69 5.00
C VAL A 133 3.62 2.76 4.21
N ALA A 134 3.09 3.75 4.90
CA ALA A 134 2.46 4.93 4.32
C ALA A 134 3.23 6.20 4.71
N PHE A 135 3.04 7.28 3.95
CA PHE A 135 3.78 8.55 4.12
C PHE A 135 2.83 9.71 4.39
N GLY A 136 2.90 10.27 5.59
CA GLY A 136 2.05 11.35 6.07
C GLY A 136 2.70 12.72 5.89
N VAL A 137 1.91 13.68 5.42
CA VAL A 137 2.25 15.11 5.41
C VAL A 137 1.22 15.92 6.19
N GLY A 138 1.69 16.97 6.85
CA GLY A 138 0.88 17.77 7.77
C GLY A 138 0.50 17.01 9.05
N GLU A 139 -0.05 17.74 10.02
CA GLU A 139 -0.49 17.16 11.29
C GLU A 139 -1.95 16.68 11.17
N PRO A 140 -2.23 15.38 11.36
CA PRO A 140 -3.60 14.86 11.32
C PRO A 140 -4.40 15.30 12.55
N GLY A 141 -5.73 15.36 12.43
CA GLY A 141 -6.65 15.74 13.51
C GLY A 141 -6.80 17.25 13.75
N GLU A 142 -5.94 18.11 13.18
CA GLU A 142 -6.06 19.57 13.27
C GLU A 142 -7.22 20.16 12.44
N GLN A 143 -7.92 19.33 11.64
CA GLN A 143 -9.03 19.72 10.76
C GLN A 143 -8.70 20.94 9.88
N SER A 144 -7.43 21.06 9.49
CA SER A 144 -6.96 22.17 8.66
C SER A 144 -7.25 21.95 7.17
N GLY A 145 -7.64 20.73 6.77
CA GLY A 145 -7.82 20.34 5.38
C GLY A 145 -6.49 20.13 4.64
N ARG A 146 -5.37 20.10 5.36
CA ARG A 146 -4.01 20.08 4.78
C ARG A 146 -3.27 18.77 5.04
N SER A 147 -3.76 17.92 5.93
CA SER A 147 -3.11 16.65 6.25
C SER A 147 -3.47 15.58 5.23
N ALA A 148 -2.48 14.82 4.77
CA ALA A 148 -2.68 13.75 3.80
C ALA A 148 -1.80 12.55 4.12
N LEU A 149 -2.31 11.36 3.82
CA LEU A 149 -1.54 10.13 3.92
C LEU A 149 -1.43 9.49 2.54
N CYS A 150 -0.23 9.45 1.97
CA CYS A 150 0.07 8.56 0.87
C CYS A 150 0.05 7.12 1.38
N CYS A 151 -1.07 6.46 1.14
CA CYS A 151 -1.42 5.19 1.76
C CYS A 151 -1.02 3.99 0.92
N GLY A 152 -0.47 4.20 -0.29
CA GLY A 152 -0.11 3.12 -1.22
C GLY A 152 -1.29 2.16 -1.40
N ASP A 153 -1.00 0.88 -1.22
CA ASP A 153 -1.93 -0.23 -1.36
C ASP A 153 -2.58 -0.63 -0.03
N LEU A 154 -2.74 0.32 0.89
CA LEU A 154 -3.60 0.13 2.06
C LEU A 154 -5.09 0.33 1.72
N ALA A 155 -5.40 1.36 0.93
CA ALA A 155 -6.78 1.76 0.66
C ALA A 155 -6.96 2.28 -0.77
N VAL A 156 -8.15 2.11 -1.33
CA VAL A 156 -8.54 2.59 -2.66
C VAL A 156 -9.93 3.22 -2.60
N ALA A 157 -10.20 4.21 -3.46
CA ALA A 157 -11.50 4.90 -3.47
C ALA A 157 -12.66 3.98 -3.85
N GLU A 158 -12.43 3.09 -4.82
CA GLU A 158 -13.41 2.14 -5.33
C GLU A 158 -12.83 0.73 -5.35
N GLY A 159 -13.66 -0.29 -5.15
CA GLY A 159 -13.21 -1.68 -5.09
C GLY A 159 -12.50 -2.01 -3.78
N SER A 160 -11.48 -2.86 -3.86
CA SER A 160 -10.76 -3.42 -2.71
C SER A 160 -9.30 -3.66 -3.09
N VAL A 161 -8.41 -3.65 -2.12
CA VAL A 161 -6.99 -3.99 -2.31
C VAL A 161 -6.84 -5.53 -2.30
N ALA A 162 -5.80 -6.10 -2.89
CA ALA A 162 -5.45 -7.49 -2.60
C ALA A 162 -4.84 -7.60 -1.20
N VAL A 163 -5.17 -8.64 -0.45
CA VAL A 163 -4.41 -9.06 0.74
C VAL A 163 -4.22 -10.56 0.61
N ALA A 164 -3.11 -10.95 -0.01
CA ALA A 164 -2.94 -12.25 -0.61
C ALA A 164 -1.74 -12.98 -0.03
N ALA A 165 -1.95 -14.22 0.43
CA ALA A 165 -0.86 -15.07 0.90
C ALA A 165 0.15 -15.37 -0.23
N PRO A 166 1.44 -15.59 0.09
CA PRO A 166 2.00 -15.66 1.44
C PRO A 166 2.38 -14.31 2.06
N GLU A 167 2.37 -13.23 1.27
CA GLU A 167 2.86 -11.92 1.75
C GLU A 167 1.83 -11.18 2.59
N GLY A 168 0.55 -11.36 2.26
CA GLY A 168 -0.55 -10.64 2.88
C GLY A 168 -0.95 -11.21 4.23
N ASP A 169 -1.12 -10.32 5.21
CA ASP A 169 -1.63 -10.61 6.54
C ASP A 169 -2.90 -9.79 6.80
N LEU A 170 -4.04 -10.46 6.88
CA LEU A 170 -5.33 -9.80 7.08
C LEU A 170 -5.52 -9.24 8.49
N ALA A 171 -4.90 -9.84 9.51
CA ALA A 171 -4.98 -9.28 10.86
C ALA A 171 -4.21 -7.97 10.93
N ALA A 172 -3.00 -7.94 10.35
CA ALA A 172 -2.20 -6.73 10.23
C ALA A 172 -2.90 -5.67 9.36
N TYR A 173 -3.47 -6.07 8.22
CA TYR A 173 -4.19 -5.16 7.32
C TYR A 173 -5.39 -4.48 8.00
N LEU A 174 -6.22 -5.24 8.72
CA LEU A 174 -7.35 -4.69 9.46
C LEU A 174 -6.90 -3.71 10.55
N ALA A 175 -5.86 -4.07 11.31
CA ALA A 175 -5.28 -3.18 12.32
C ALA A 175 -4.70 -1.90 11.71
N SER A 176 -4.13 -1.99 10.49
CA SER A 176 -3.63 -0.83 9.74
C SER A 176 -4.76 0.09 9.25
N LEU A 177 -5.87 -0.47 8.78
CA LEU A 177 -7.06 0.32 8.41
C LEU A 177 -7.67 1.02 9.61
N GLU A 178 -7.80 0.34 10.76
CA GLU A 178 -8.28 0.94 12.01
C GLU A 178 -7.38 2.08 12.47
N ARG A 179 -6.06 1.88 12.44
CA ARG A 179 -5.07 2.92 12.77
C ARG A 179 -5.22 4.16 11.89
N VAL A 180 -5.37 3.98 10.57
CA VAL A 180 -5.49 5.11 9.63
C VAL A 180 -6.85 5.79 9.74
N ARG A 181 -7.94 5.03 9.94
CA ARG A 181 -9.27 5.57 10.23
C ARG A 181 -9.24 6.50 11.44
N ASP A 182 -8.58 6.06 12.52
CA ASP A 182 -8.58 6.76 13.80
C ASP A 182 -7.53 7.89 13.86
N ALA A 183 -6.59 7.93 12.91
CA ALA A 183 -5.55 8.96 12.85
C ALA A 183 -6.09 10.36 12.51
N GLY A 184 -7.19 10.46 11.75
CA GLY A 184 -7.82 11.75 11.44
C GLY A 184 -7.12 12.57 10.35
N TYR A 185 -6.52 11.90 9.34
CA TYR A 185 -6.07 12.57 8.12
C TYR A 185 -7.24 13.16 7.33
N ASP A 186 -7.03 14.28 6.63
CA ASP A 186 -8.08 14.91 5.82
C ASP A 186 -8.30 14.18 4.48
N ARG A 187 -7.26 13.53 3.95
CA ARG A 187 -7.32 12.76 2.69
C ARG A 187 -6.35 11.57 2.67
N LEU A 188 -6.71 10.51 1.94
CA LEU A 188 -5.76 9.44 1.57
C LEU A 188 -5.39 9.55 0.09
N LEU A 189 -4.13 9.25 -0.21
CA LEU A 189 -3.55 9.27 -1.54
C LEU A 189 -3.13 7.83 -1.90
N PRO A 190 -3.98 7.08 -2.61
CA PRO A 190 -3.77 5.65 -2.85
C PRO A 190 -2.73 5.39 -3.95
N GLY A 191 -2.13 4.20 -3.94
CA GLY A 191 -1.27 3.72 -5.03
C GLY A 191 -2.00 3.66 -6.36
N HIS A 192 -3.31 3.43 -6.35
CA HIS A 192 -4.12 3.33 -7.56
C HIS A 192 -5.44 4.13 -7.44
N GLY A 193 -5.85 4.73 -8.56
CA GLY A 193 -7.11 5.45 -8.65
C GLY A 193 -7.10 6.85 -8.02
N PRO A 194 -8.27 7.47 -7.80
CA PRO A 194 -8.37 8.84 -7.31
C PRO A 194 -8.09 8.96 -5.81
N ALA A 195 -7.75 10.17 -5.36
CA ALA A 195 -7.61 10.50 -3.95
C ALA A 195 -8.94 10.29 -3.18
N ILE A 196 -8.83 9.93 -1.91
CA ILE A 196 -9.95 9.63 -1.02
C ILE A 196 -10.17 10.83 -0.09
N GLY A 197 -11.32 11.50 -0.23
CA GLY A 197 -11.67 12.68 0.56
C GLY A 197 -12.36 12.39 1.90
N ASP A 198 -12.78 11.14 2.13
CA ASP A 198 -13.31 10.66 3.42
C ASP A 198 -12.55 9.40 3.85
N PRO A 199 -11.40 9.57 4.52
CA PRO A 199 -10.56 8.44 4.94
C PRO A 199 -11.29 7.46 5.87
N ALA A 200 -12.12 7.97 6.78
CA ALA A 200 -12.81 7.14 7.75
C ALA A 200 -13.84 6.22 7.06
N ALA A 201 -14.69 6.80 6.20
CA ALA A 201 -15.68 6.02 5.47
C ALA A 201 -15.03 4.99 4.52
N ALA A 202 -13.90 5.32 3.89
CA ALA A 202 -13.17 4.38 3.04
C ALA A 202 -12.57 3.21 3.85
N CYS A 203 -11.98 3.49 5.01
CA CYS A 203 -11.43 2.45 5.88
C CYS A 203 -12.54 1.53 6.42
N ASP A 204 -13.65 2.08 6.91
CA ASP A 204 -14.78 1.29 7.41
C ASP A 204 -15.36 0.40 6.31
N ARG A 205 -15.53 0.92 5.08
CA ARG A 205 -15.97 0.12 3.93
C ARG A 205 -15.03 -1.05 3.63
N LEU A 206 -13.71 -0.83 3.70
CA LEU A 206 -12.73 -1.88 3.44
C LEU A 206 -12.69 -2.91 4.58
N ILE A 207 -12.83 -2.48 5.83
CA ILE A 207 -12.95 -3.36 6.99
C ILE A 207 -14.18 -4.25 6.86
N ASP A 208 -15.35 -3.66 6.62
CA ASP A 208 -16.62 -4.38 6.46
C ASP A 208 -16.53 -5.40 5.33
N HIS A 209 -15.95 -5.02 4.19
CA HIS A 209 -15.73 -5.93 3.07
C HIS A 209 -14.90 -7.16 3.44
N ARG A 210 -13.87 -7.02 4.31
CA ARG A 210 -13.08 -8.16 4.79
C ARG A 210 -13.84 -9.00 5.79
N LEU A 211 -14.59 -8.38 6.70
CA LEU A 211 -15.38 -9.12 7.68
C LEU A 211 -16.53 -9.89 7.04
N ASP A 212 -17.15 -9.34 5.99
CA ASP A 212 -18.12 -10.05 5.16
C ASP A 212 -17.48 -11.25 4.49
N ARG A 213 -16.33 -11.04 3.82
CA ARG A 213 -15.59 -12.13 3.19
C ARG A 213 -15.21 -13.24 4.17
N GLU A 214 -14.80 -12.86 5.37
CA GLU A 214 -14.45 -13.81 6.41
C GLU A 214 -15.65 -14.67 6.84
N ARG A 215 -16.85 -14.09 6.94
CA ARG A 215 -18.10 -14.83 7.19
C ARG A 215 -18.38 -15.83 6.07
N ASP A 216 -18.19 -15.42 4.83
CA ASP A 216 -18.39 -16.29 3.66
C ASP A 216 -17.40 -17.47 3.66
N VAL A 217 -16.13 -17.22 4.02
CA VAL A 217 -15.09 -18.25 4.16
C VAL A 217 -15.47 -19.26 5.25
N ILE A 218 -15.93 -18.78 6.42
CA ILE A 218 -16.39 -19.67 7.50
C ILE A 218 -17.59 -20.49 7.04
N ALA A 219 -18.59 -19.86 6.42
CA ALA A 219 -19.78 -20.55 5.92
C ALA A 219 -19.42 -21.65 4.92
N ALA A 220 -18.52 -21.38 3.97
CA ALA A 220 -18.07 -22.38 3.01
C ALA A 220 -17.37 -23.58 3.69
N ILE A 221 -16.60 -23.34 4.75
CA ILE A 221 -15.94 -24.40 5.52
C ILE A 221 -16.98 -25.22 6.31
N ASP A 222 -17.92 -24.55 6.97
CA ASP A 222 -18.99 -25.20 7.76
C ASP A 222 -19.93 -26.04 6.87
N ASP A 223 -20.15 -25.60 5.62
CA ASP A 223 -20.91 -26.33 4.60
C ASP A 223 -20.12 -27.49 3.97
N GLY A 224 -18.87 -27.71 4.39
CA GLY A 224 -18.09 -28.91 4.09
C GLY A 224 -17.00 -28.74 3.03
N ALA A 225 -16.59 -27.51 2.71
CA ALA A 225 -15.43 -27.30 1.84
C ALA A 225 -14.18 -28.02 2.39
N ALA A 226 -13.56 -28.86 1.56
CA ALA A 226 -12.45 -29.73 1.96
C ALA A 226 -11.06 -29.16 1.63
N ASP A 227 -11.01 -28.15 0.76
CA ASP A 227 -9.79 -27.50 0.27
C ASP A 227 -10.05 -26.02 -0.08
N LEU A 228 -8.99 -25.28 -0.41
CA LEU A 228 -9.07 -23.85 -0.71
C LEU A 228 -9.91 -23.53 -1.96
N ASP A 229 -9.92 -24.39 -2.98
CA ASP A 229 -10.69 -24.13 -4.19
C ASP A 229 -12.19 -24.20 -3.91
N ALA A 230 -12.62 -25.18 -3.10
CA ALA A 230 -14.00 -25.27 -2.63
C ALA A 230 -14.40 -24.08 -1.74
N VAL A 231 -13.49 -23.58 -0.91
CA VAL A 231 -13.75 -22.35 -0.13
C VAL A 231 -13.86 -21.13 -1.05
N VAL A 232 -13.00 -21.00 -2.07
CA VAL A 232 -13.11 -19.92 -3.07
C VAL A 232 -14.46 -19.98 -3.78
N ASP A 233 -14.88 -21.17 -4.22
CA ASP A 233 -16.16 -21.34 -4.91
C ASP A 233 -17.37 -21.01 -4.02
N GLY A 234 -17.29 -21.31 -2.71
CA GLY A 234 -18.33 -20.96 -1.75
C GLY A 234 -18.31 -19.48 -1.30
N ALA A 235 -17.12 -18.86 -1.25
CA ALA A 235 -16.95 -17.51 -0.69
C ALA A 235 -17.08 -16.39 -1.74
N TYR A 236 -17.04 -16.68 -3.03
CA TYR A 236 -17.21 -15.69 -4.09
C TYR A 236 -18.53 -15.90 -4.83
N GLU A 237 -19.49 -15.00 -4.64
CA GLU A 237 -20.74 -14.99 -5.41
C GLU A 237 -20.55 -14.58 -6.88
N LYS A 238 -19.50 -13.79 -7.17
CA LYS A 238 -19.20 -13.24 -8.50
C LYS A 238 -18.20 -14.13 -9.23
N ASP A 239 -18.26 -14.08 -10.57
CA ASP A 239 -17.25 -14.73 -11.40
C ASP A 239 -15.86 -14.13 -11.13
N VAL A 240 -14.97 -14.97 -10.60
CA VAL A 240 -13.56 -14.66 -10.33
C VAL A 240 -12.61 -15.36 -11.29
N SER A 241 -13.11 -15.94 -12.38
CA SER A 241 -12.28 -16.70 -13.34
C SER A 241 -11.06 -15.92 -13.84
N GLY A 242 -11.19 -14.60 -14.06
CA GLY A 242 -10.10 -13.73 -14.50
C GLY A 242 -9.04 -13.40 -13.43
N VAL A 243 -9.32 -13.66 -12.15
CA VAL A 243 -8.44 -13.33 -11.00
C VAL A 243 -8.42 -14.46 -9.95
N ARG A 244 -8.64 -15.71 -10.40
CA ARG A 244 -8.88 -16.84 -9.48
C ARG A 244 -7.67 -17.16 -8.60
N ASP A 245 -6.47 -16.97 -9.12
CA ASP A 245 -5.22 -17.09 -8.36
C ASP A 245 -5.16 -16.09 -7.20
N LEU A 246 -5.50 -14.83 -7.46
CA LEU A 246 -5.54 -13.77 -6.45
C LEU A 246 -6.66 -14.01 -5.42
N ALA A 247 -7.83 -14.46 -5.89
CA ALA A 247 -8.95 -14.83 -5.04
C ALA A 247 -8.58 -15.97 -4.09
N ARG A 248 -7.91 -17.01 -4.60
CA ARG A 248 -7.41 -18.14 -3.81
C ARG A 248 -6.39 -17.70 -2.77
N ALA A 249 -5.44 -16.86 -3.16
CA ALA A 249 -4.42 -16.33 -2.25
C ALA A 249 -5.04 -15.44 -1.15
N THR A 250 -6.09 -14.68 -1.48
CA THR A 250 -6.85 -13.88 -0.50
C THR A 250 -7.62 -14.77 0.48
N VAL A 251 -8.29 -15.82 -0.01
CA VAL A 251 -8.95 -16.82 0.84
C VAL A 251 -7.94 -17.53 1.74
N ALA A 252 -6.74 -17.84 1.24
CA ALA A 252 -5.68 -18.41 2.05
C ALA A 252 -5.28 -17.48 3.21
N ALA A 253 -5.14 -16.18 2.97
CA ALA A 253 -4.90 -15.20 4.05
C ALA A 253 -6.04 -15.18 5.08
N HIS A 254 -7.31 -15.28 4.65
CA HIS A 254 -8.46 -15.39 5.57
C HIS A 254 -8.38 -16.65 6.42
N VAL A 255 -8.10 -17.79 5.80
CA VAL A 255 -7.94 -19.08 6.49
C VAL A 255 -6.78 -19.01 7.49
N ALA A 256 -5.64 -18.43 7.11
CA ALA A 256 -4.48 -18.28 8.00
C ALA A 256 -4.84 -17.48 9.27
N LYS A 257 -5.48 -16.31 9.10
CA LYS A 257 -5.99 -15.48 10.20
C LYS A 257 -6.98 -16.26 11.09
N LEU A 258 -7.98 -16.90 10.49
CA LEU A 258 -9.02 -17.63 11.23
C LEU A 258 -8.45 -18.81 12.03
N VAL A 259 -7.46 -19.50 11.49
CA VAL A 259 -6.77 -20.58 12.21
C VAL A 259 -5.92 -20.01 13.36
N ALA A 260 -5.23 -18.88 13.16
CA ALA A 260 -4.48 -18.20 14.22
C ALA A 260 -5.38 -17.74 15.38
N GLU A 261 -6.59 -17.29 15.05
CA GLU A 261 -7.63 -16.89 16.02
C GLU A 261 -8.37 -18.08 16.66
N GLY A 262 -8.13 -19.31 16.21
CA GLY A 262 -8.83 -20.51 16.70
C GLY A 262 -10.30 -20.58 16.32
N ARG A 263 -10.71 -19.88 15.25
CA ARG A 263 -12.10 -19.82 14.78
C ARG A 263 -12.46 -20.93 13.79
N ILE A 264 -11.46 -21.57 13.20
CA ILE A 264 -11.61 -22.79 12.39
C ILE A 264 -10.56 -23.82 12.78
N ASP A 265 -10.75 -25.07 12.36
CA ASP A 265 -9.88 -26.19 12.73
C ASP A 265 -8.41 -25.97 12.29
N ALA A 266 -7.47 -26.22 13.22
CA ALA A 266 -6.03 -26.07 12.98
C ALA A 266 -5.47 -26.97 11.85
N ALA A 267 -6.18 -28.03 11.46
CA ALA A 267 -5.86 -28.85 10.30
C ALA A 267 -5.79 -28.06 8.99
N TRP A 268 -6.45 -26.88 8.92
CA TRP A 268 -6.32 -25.98 7.77
C TRP A 268 -4.91 -25.42 7.57
N ARG A 269 -4.05 -25.32 8.60
CA ARG A 269 -2.63 -24.93 8.40
C ARG A 269 -1.94 -25.87 7.42
N ALA A 270 -2.11 -27.19 7.62
CA ALA A 270 -1.51 -28.19 6.75
C ALA A 270 -2.06 -28.16 5.31
N ARG A 271 -3.26 -27.60 5.10
CA ARG A 271 -3.81 -27.36 3.75
C ARG A 271 -3.14 -26.15 3.10
N LEU A 272 -2.84 -25.09 3.85
CA LEU A 272 -2.10 -23.92 3.35
C LEU A 272 -0.66 -24.28 2.97
N SER A 273 0.09 -24.95 3.85
CA SER A 273 1.50 -25.30 3.61
C SER A 273 1.70 -26.17 2.36
N LYS A 274 0.73 -27.03 2.00
CA LYS A 274 0.78 -27.84 0.77
C LYS A 274 0.82 -26.99 -0.50
N HIS A 275 0.41 -25.73 -0.42
CA HIS A 275 0.37 -24.79 -1.54
C HIS A 275 1.39 -23.65 -1.40
N GLY A 276 2.23 -23.65 -0.34
CA GLY A 276 3.18 -22.56 -0.06
C GLY A 276 2.48 -21.24 0.25
N LEU A 277 1.34 -21.31 0.94
CA LEU A 277 0.49 -20.16 1.30
C LEU A 277 0.41 -19.96 2.83
N ASP A 278 1.36 -20.53 3.57
CA ASP A 278 1.51 -20.41 5.02
C ASP A 278 2.58 -19.38 5.43
#